data_AF-A0A0G4GY59-F1
#
_entry.id   AF-A0A0G4GY59-F1
#
_cell.length_a   1.000
_cell.length_b   1.000
_cell.length_c   1.000
_cell.angle_alpha   90.00
_cell.angle_beta   90.00
_cell.angle_gamma   90.00
#
_symmetry.space_group_name_H-M   'P 1'
#
loop_
_entity.id
_entity.type
_entity.pdbx_description
1 polymer ?
#
loop_
_entity_poly.entity_id
_entity_poly.type
_entity_poly.pdbx_seq_one_letter_code
_entity_poly.pdbx_strand_id
1 'polypeptide(L)'
;MRSGSGLDAHEEDLEGRGSTHMDNMPENFKRVRRTGVSAEAVTKERMAKWKKPVYPKAEADKAKIRSVINTKLQVLFGHLDDEAREAVIDAMFRKEVKKGEMLIQQGQEGDNFYVVDKGMFDILVARGNNPPKKVTEVSISAGTQLLLVPRLVSWR
;
A
#
# COMPACT_ATOMS: atom_id res chain seq x y z
N MET A 1 -27.29 75.64 -16.34
CA MET A 1 -26.85 75.96 -17.71
C MET A 1 -25.61 75.12 -18.02
N ARG A 2 -25.61 74.44 -19.17
CA ARG A 2 -24.47 73.88 -19.97
C ARG A 2 -23.48 72.93 -19.25
N SER A 3 -23.38 71.63 -19.58
CA SER A 3 -22.90 70.96 -20.81
C SER A 3 -21.39 71.04 -21.06
N GLY A 4 -20.76 69.87 -21.27
CA GLY A 4 -19.46 69.66 -21.96
C GLY A 4 -18.44 68.92 -21.07
N SER A 5 -17.97 67.69 -21.32
CA SER A 5 -17.30 67.05 -22.48
C SER A 5 -15.77 67.27 -22.52
N GLY A 6 -15.01 66.16 -22.62
CA GLY A 6 -13.63 66.07 -23.15
C GLY A 6 -12.55 66.29 -22.09
N LEU A 7 -11.79 65.26 -21.68
CA LEU A 7 -10.60 64.68 -22.32
C LEU A 7 -9.38 65.62 -22.25
N ASP A 8 -8.45 65.31 -21.34
CA ASP A 8 -7.01 65.50 -21.53
C ASP A 8 -6.27 64.35 -20.86
N ALA A 9 -5.33 63.78 -21.60
CA ALA A 9 -4.58 62.58 -21.31
C ALA A 9 -3.31 62.90 -20.51
N HIS A 10 -2.87 61.96 -19.67
CA HIS A 10 -1.45 61.77 -19.41
C HIS A 10 -1.14 60.27 -19.49
N GLU A 11 -0.43 59.95 -20.56
CA GLU A 11 0.37 58.74 -20.80
C GLU A 11 1.52 58.70 -19.79
N GLU A 12 1.86 57.50 -19.31
CA GLU A 12 3.22 56.93 -19.29
C GLU A 12 3.26 55.68 -18.39
N ASP A 13 3.10 54.54 -19.05
CA ASP A 13 4.03 53.41 -19.05
C ASP A 13 4.71 53.01 -17.73
N LEU A 14 4.28 51.86 -17.19
CA LEU A 14 5.22 50.88 -16.65
C LEU A 14 4.83 49.46 -17.10
N GLU A 15 5.69 48.94 -17.96
CA GLU A 15 5.71 47.60 -18.49
C GLU A 15 5.81 46.51 -17.41
N GLY A 16 5.14 45.39 -17.67
CA GLY A 16 5.73 44.06 -17.47
C GLY A 16 5.59 43.41 -16.10
N ARG A 17 4.76 42.35 -16.03
CA ARG A 17 5.18 41.01 -15.52
C ARG A 17 4.07 39.96 -15.69
N GLY A 18 4.24 39.12 -16.71
CA GLY A 18 4.06 37.67 -16.59
C GLY A 18 2.67 37.07 -16.84
N SER A 19 2.22 37.00 -18.09
CA SER A 19 1.31 35.91 -18.49
C SER A 19 2.12 34.61 -18.58
N THR A 20 2.28 33.92 -17.45
CA THR A 20 2.96 32.61 -17.43
C THR A 20 2.01 31.54 -17.96
N HIS A 21 2.14 31.26 -19.26
CA HIS A 21 2.29 29.92 -19.83
C HIS A 21 1.60 28.78 -19.05
N MET A 22 0.27 28.67 -19.13
CA MET A 22 -0.46 27.46 -18.72
C MET A 22 -0.80 26.54 -19.92
N ASP A 23 -0.55 26.97 -21.15
CA ASP A 23 -0.99 26.26 -22.37
C ASP A 23 0.03 25.24 -22.92
N ASN A 24 1.22 25.12 -22.31
CA ASN A 24 2.26 24.21 -22.79
C ASN A 24 2.79 23.30 -21.68
N MET A 25 1.90 22.69 -20.91
CA MET A 25 2.25 21.58 -20.02
C MET A 25 2.19 20.28 -20.82
N PRO A 26 3.24 19.45 -20.84
CA PRO A 26 3.18 18.18 -21.55
C PRO A 26 2.03 17.32 -21.01
N GLU A 27 1.22 16.78 -21.93
CA GLU A 27 0.03 15.91 -21.72
C GLU A 27 0.24 14.80 -20.66
N ASN A 28 1.49 14.46 -20.38
CA ASN A 28 1.92 13.45 -19.41
C ASN A 28 1.68 13.83 -17.93
N PHE A 29 1.25 15.07 -17.63
CA PHE A 29 0.85 15.53 -16.30
C PHE A 29 -0.66 15.62 -16.12
N LYS A 30 -1.45 14.78 -16.81
CA LYS A 30 -2.83 14.50 -16.37
C LYS A 30 -2.76 13.99 -14.93
N ARG A 31 -2.99 14.90 -13.98
CA ARG A 31 -2.83 14.72 -12.54
C ARG A 31 -3.55 13.44 -12.13
N VAL A 32 -2.81 12.35 -11.95
CA VAL A 32 -3.34 11.10 -11.40
C VAL A 32 -3.92 11.46 -10.04
N ARG A 33 -5.25 11.40 -9.92
CA ARG A 33 -5.94 11.71 -8.68
C ARG A 33 -5.50 10.67 -7.65
N ARG A 34 -4.92 11.13 -6.55
CA ARG A 34 -4.58 10.26 -5.42
C ARG A 34 -5.89 9.82 -4.78
N THR A 35 -6.18 8.53 -4.81
CA THR A 35 -7.29 7.98 -4.05
C THR A 35 -6.89 7.69 -2.62
N GLY A 36 -7.79 8.02 -1.69
CA GLY A 36 -7.64 7.66 -0.29
C GLY A 36 -8.05 6.19 -0.08
N VAL A 37 -7.49 5.56 0.94
CA VAL A 37 -8.02 4.30 1.49
C VAL A 37 -8.39 4.52 2.93
N SER A 38 -9.53 3.95 3.33
CA SER A 38 -9.98 3.89 4.71
C SER A 38 -10.05 2.44 5.16
N ALA A 39 -9.75 2.21 6.43
CA ALA A 39 -10.04 0.95 7.11
C ALA A 39 -11.32 1.10 7.96
N GLU A 40 -11.87 -0.01 8.44
CA GLU A 40 -12.96 0.01 9.40
C GLU A 40 -12.54 0.66 10.72
N ALA A 41 -13.45 1.41 11.35
CA ALA A 41 -13.20 1.99 12.66
C ALA A 41 -13.18 0.91 13.75
N VAL A 42 -12.15 0.96 14.60
CA VAL A 42 -12.06 0.13 15.80
C VAL A 42 -12.84 0.81 16.93
N THR A 43 -14.02 0.29 17.26
CA THR A 43 -14.86 0.84 18.35
C THR A 43 -14.48 0.26 19.71
N LYS A 44 -14.73 1.01 20.79
CA LYS A 44 -14.48 0.54 22.17
C LYS A 44 -15.24 -0.74 22.49
N GLU A 45 -16.47 -0.86 22.00
CA GLU A 45 -17.30 -2.05 22.16
C GLU A 45 -16.75 -3.26 21.42
N ARG A 46 -16.23 -3.07 20.19
CA ARG A 46 -15.57 -4.12 19.41
C ARG A 46 -14.32 -4.62 20.12
N MET A 47 -13.52 -3.71 20.67
CA MET A 47 -12.32 -4.08 21.44
C MET A 47 -12.66 -4.82 22.73
N ALA A 48 -13.71 -4.41 23.45
CA ALA A 48 -14.14 -5.09 24.67
C ALA A 48 -14.61 -6.53 24.44
N LYS A 49 -15.18 -6.81 23.26
CA LYS A 49 -15.64 -8.16 22.86
C LYS A 49 -14.57 -8.97 22.13
N TRP A 50 -13.44 -8.36 21.78
CA TRP A 50 -12.41 -9.01 20.99
C TRP A 50 -11.64 -10.03 21.83
N LYS A 51 -11.63 -11.28 21.39
CA LYS A 51 -10.79 -12.33 21.97
C LYS A 51 -9.63 -12.61 21.03
N LYS A 52 -8.40 -12.47 21.54
CA LYS A 52 -7.20 -12.78 20.75
C LYS A 52 -7.25 -14.25 20.28
N PRO A 53 -7.20 -14.52 18.97
CA PRO A 53 -7.13 -15.88 18.48
C PRO A 53 -5.76 -16.47 18.82
N VAL A 54 -5.75 -17.73 19.24
CA VAL A 54 -4.53 -18.46 19.57
C VAL A 54 -4.59 -19.80 18.85
N TYR A 55 -3.62 -20.01 17.96
CA TYR A 55 -3.46 -21.27 17.25
C TYR A 55 -2.20 -21.98 17.75
N PRO A 56 -2.30 -23.24 18.20
CA PRO A 56 -1.15 -23.99 18.70
C PRO A 56 -0.13 -24.22 17.58
N LYS A 57 1.15 -23.98 17.89
CA LYS A 57 2.28 -24.09 16.97
C LYS A 57 3.47 -24.71 17.68
N ALA A 58 4.32 -25.40 16.93
CA ALA A 58 5.61 -25.85 17.44
C ALA A 58 6.53 -24.63 17.69
N GLU A 59 7.36 -24.71 18.72
CA GLU A 59 8.31 -23.63 19.07
C GLU A 59 9.28 -23.31 17.92
N ALA A 60 9.67 -24.32 17.13
CA ALA A 60 10.49 -24.12 15.94
C ALA A 60 9.80 -23.22 14.89
N ASP A 61 8.49 -23.37 14.70
CA ASP A 61 7.74 -22.56 13.74
C ASP A 61 7.50 -21.15 14.29
N LYS A 62 7.23 -21.01 15.59
CA LYS A 62 7.17 -19.69 16.25
C LYS A 62 8.49 -18.93 16.12
N ALA A 63 9.63 -19.61 16.31
CA ALA A 63 10.95 -18.99 16.18
C ALA A 63 11.21 -18.44 14.77
N LYS A 64 10.83 -19.19 13.72
CA LYS A 64 10.90 -18.71 12.33
C LYS A 64 10.04 -17.47 12.11
N ILE A 65 8.78 -17.51 12.55
CA ILE A 65 7.84 -16.38 12.40
C ILE A 65 8.38 -15.16 13.14
N ARG A 66 8.87 -15.34 14.37
CA ARG A 66 9.47 -14.27 15.18
C ARG A 66 10.65 -13.62 14.46
N SER A 67 11.53 -14.42 13.86
CA SER A 67 12.65 -13.93 13.05
C SER A 67 12.16 -13.08 11.87
N VAL A 68 11.13 -13.54 11.15
CA VAL A 68 10.55 -12.79 10.02
C VAL A 68 9.90 -11.48 10.49
N ILE A 69 9.16 -11.50 11.60
CA ILE A 69 8.52 -10.29 12.16
C ILE A 69 9.57 -9.23 12.50
N ASN A 70 10.63 -9.63 13.20
CA ASN A 70 11.65 -8.70 13.70
C ASN A 70 12.57 -8.14 12.62
N THR A 71 12.79 -8.88 11.53
CA THR A 71 13.73 -8.47 10.47
C THR A 71 13.02 -7.79 9.31
N LYS A 72 11.92 -8.38 8.85
CA LYS A 72 11.32 -8.06 7.55
C LYS A 72 10.01 -7.30 7.67
N LEU A 73 9.31 -7.48 8.79
CA LEU A 73 8.02 -6.86 9.06
C LEU A 73 8.12 -5.77 10.11
N GLN A 74 9.32 -5.25 10.35
CA GLN A 74 9.56 -4.14 11.28
C GLN A 74 8.71 -2.90 10.94
N VAL A 75 8.41 -2.68 9.66
CA VAL A 75 7.51 -1.58 9.24
C VAL A 75 6.08 -1.76 9.75
N LEU A 76 5.60 -3.00 9.88
CA LEU A 76 4.25 -3.31 10.34
C LEU A 76 4.17 -3.52 11.86
N PHE A 77 5.21 -4.13 12.45
CA PHE A 77 5.18 -4.62 13.83
C PHE A 77 6.31 -4.07 14.70
N GLY A 78 7.17 -3.17 14.20
CA GLY A 78 8.33 -2.67 14.91
C GLY A 78 8.02 -1.80 16.12
N HIS A 79 6.80 -1.24 16.19
CA HIS A 79 6.33 -0.46 17.33
C HIS A 79 5.55 -1.29 18.36
N LEU A 80 5.36 -2.59 18.11
CA LEU A 80 4.74 -3.49 19.07
C LEU A 80 5.76 -3.90 20.13
N ASP A 81 5.31 -3.96 21.37
CA ASP A 81 6.06 -4.60 22.46
C ASP A 81 6.13 -6.12 22.28
N ASP A 82 6.94 -6.78 23.11
CA ASP A 82 7.14 -8.22 23.05
C ASP A 82 5.84 -9.01 23.23
N GLU A 83 4.95 -8.57 24.12
CA GLU A 83 3.68 -9.26 24.39
C GLU A 83 2.73 -9.17 23.19
N ALA A 84 2.60 -8.00 22.57
CA ALA A 84 1.78 -7.81 21.39
C ALA A 84 2.37 -8.54 20.17
N ARG A 85 3.70 -8.58 20.02
CA ARG A 85 4.35 -9.41 18.98
C ARG A 85 4.05 -10.89 19.17
N GLU A 86 4.13 -11.39 20.40
CA GLU A 86 3.79 -12.79 20.68
C GLU A 86 2.31 -13.06 20.41
N ALA A 87 1.41 -12.14 20.75
CA ALA A 87 0.00 -12.24 20.42
C ALA A 87 -0.25 -12.31 18.91
N VAL A 88 0.51 -11.58 18.08
CA VAL A 88 0.46 -11.69 16.61
C VAL A 88 0.94 -13.06 16.16
N ILE A 89 2.06 -13.56 16.70
CA ILE A 89 2.59 -14.90 16.37
C ILE A 89 1.57 -15.99 16.73
N ASP A 90 0.90 -15.87 17.88
CA ASP A 90 -0.15 -16.78 18.32
C ASP A 90 -1.40 -16.73 17.43
N ALA A 91 -1.73 -15.53 16.92
CA ALA A 91 -2.86 -15.31 16.02
C ALA A 91 -2.62 -15.82 14.59
N MET A 92 -1.37 -15.98 14.16
CA MET A 92 -1.06 -16.57 12.84
C MET A 92 -1.49 -18.03 12.78
N PHE A 93 -1.81 -18.56 11.60
CA PHE A 93 -2.17 -19.96 11.41
C PHE A 93 -1.60 -20.51 10.11
N ARG A 94 -1.43 -21.83 10.04
CA ARG A 94 -0.91 -22.50 8.85
C ARG A 94 -2.01 -22.61 7.80
N LYS A 95 -1.71 -22.21 6.56
CA LYS A 95 -2.55 -22.44 5.39
C LYS A 95 -1.80 -23.37 4.43
N GLU A 96 -2.37 -24.55 4.20
CA GLU A 96 -1.86 -25.46 3.16
C GLU A 96 -2.41 -25.03 1.80
N VAL A 97 -1.54 -25.08 0.79
CA VAL A 97 -1.84 -24.67 -0.59
C VAL A 97 -1.33 -25.75 -1.52
N LYS A 98 -2.17 -26.19 -2.45
CA LYS A 98 -1.81 -27.22 -3.44
C LYS A 98 -1.07 -26.60 -4.62
N LYS A 99 -0.27 -27.43 -5.31
CA LYS A 99 0.40 -26.99 -6.55
C LYS A 99 -0.66 -26.55 -7.57
N GLY A 100 -0.49 -25.36 -8.12
CA GLY A 100 -1.42 -24.77 -9.10
C GLY A 100 -2.62 -24.04 -8.50
N GLU A 101 -2.76 -24.04 -7.17
CA GLU A 101 -3.80 -23.26 -6.49
C GLU A 101 -3.41 -21.77 -6.44
N MET A 102 -4.36 -20.90 -6.79
CA MET A 102 -4.19 -19.45 -6.71
C MET A 102 -4.49 -18.98 -5.29
N LEU A 103 -3.46 -18.54 -4.55
CA LEU A 103 -3.62 -18.10 -3.16
C LEU A 103 -4.22 -16.69 -3.05
N ILE A 104 -3.78 -15.76 -3.91
CA ILE A 104 -4.25 -14.37 -3.97
C ILE A 104 -4.45 -14.01 -5.45
N GLN A 105 -5.60 -13.42 -5.77
CA GLN A 105 -5.89 -12.92 -7.11
C GLN A 105 -5.85 -11.38 -7.15
N GLN A 106 -5.14 -10.83 -8.12
CA GLN A 106 -5.10 -9.38 -8.32
C GLN A 106 -6.51 -8.84 -8.60
N GLY A 107 -6.87 -7.75 -7.91
CA GLY A 107 -8.20 -7.15 -8.02
C GLY A 107 -9.19 -7.62 -6.94
N GLN A 108 -8.87 -8.70 -6.21
CA GLN A 108 -9.66 -9.15 -5.07
C GLN A 108 -9.31 -8.36 -3.80
N GLU A 109 -10.29 -8.29 -2.89
CA GLU A 109 -10.08 -7.79 -1.55
C GLU A 109 -9.15 -8.72 -0.77
N GLY A 110 -8.30 -8.14 0.08
CA GLY A 110 -7.24 -8.85 0.78
C GLY A 110 -7.31 -8.62 2.28
N ASP A 111 -7.62 -9.68 3.02
CA ASP A 111 -7.84 -9.62 4.48
C ASP A 111 -6.72 -10.27 5.29
N ASN A 112 -5.81 -10.98 4.61
CA ASN A 112 -4.78 -11.81 5.25
C ASN A 112 -3.38 -11.43 4.78
N PHE A 113 -2.41 -11.60 5.67
CA PHE A 113 -0.98 -11.52 5.38
C PHE A 113 -0.35 -12.92 5.47
N TYR A 114 0.57 -13.24 4.56
CA TYR A 114 1.15 -14.58 4.43
C TYR A 114 2.67 -14.57 4.56
N VAL A 115 3.20 -15.58 5.24
CA VAL A 115 4.63 -15.91 5.26
C VAL A 115 4.78 -17.31 4.70
N VAL A 116 5.67 -17.48 3.72
CA VAL A 116 5.95 -18.80 3.16
C VAL A 116 6.84 -19.56 4.16
N ASP A 117 6.42 -20.76 4.59
CA ASP A 117 7.24 -21.69 5.39
C ASP A 117 7.95 -22.75 4.51
N LYS A 118 7.26 -23.24 3.47
CA LYS A 118 7.80 -24.21 2.50
C LYS A 118 7.19 -23.99 1.12
N GLY A 119 7.94 -24.36 0.08
CA GLY A 119 7.48 -24.34 -1.30
C GLY A 119 7.96 -23.12 -2.08
N MET A 120 7.34 -22.95 -3.25
CA MET A 120 7.72 -21.98 -4.27
C MET A 120 6.45 -21.40 -4.89
N PHE A 121 6.39 -20.08 -4.96
CA PHE A 121 5.20 -19.35 -5.42
C PHE A 121 5.57 -18.34 -6.49
N ASP A 122 4.82 -18.34 -7.58
CA ASP A 122 4.95 -17.36 -8.65
C ASP A 122 4.12 -16.12 -8.36
N ILE A 123 4.71 -14.94 -8.56
CA ILE A 123 4.01 -13.67 -8.48
C ILE A 123 3.77 -13.16 -9.90
N LEU A 124 2.50 -13.12 -10.26
CA LEU A 124 2.00 -12.70 -11.57
C LEU A 124 1.33 -11.33 -11.43
N VAL A 125 1.61 -10.41 -12.37
CA VAL A 125 0.95 -9.09 -12.40
C VAL A 125 0.38 -8.84 -13.78
N ALA A 126 -0.92 -8.53 -13.84
CA ALA A 126 -1.59 -8.02 -15.02
C ALA A 126 -1.48 -6.48 -15.05
N ARG A 127 -1.20 -5.93 -16.24
CA ARG A 127 -1.07 -4.48 -16.47
C ARG A 127 -1.95 -4.08 -17.64
N GLY A 128 -2.98 -3.27 -17.36
CA GLY A 128 -4.00 -2.92 -18.36
C GLY A 128 -4.75 -4.17 -18.84
N ASN A 129 -4.95 -4.29 -20.15
CA ASN A 129 -5.61 -5.44 -20.78
C ASN A 129 -4.64 -6.59 -21.12
N ASN A 130 -3.39 -6.55 -20.67
CA ASN A 130 -2.42 -7.60 -20.95
C ASN A 130 -2.62 -8.79 -20.00
N PRO A 131 -2.39 -10.03 -20.48
CA PRO A 131 -2.44 -11.21 -19.62
C PRO A 131 -1.41 -11.11 -18.47
N PRO A 132 -1.67 -11.75 -17.31
CA PRO A 132 -0.74 -11.73 -16.19
C PRO A 132 0.65 -12.24 -16.61
N LYS A 133 1.70 -11.46 -16.29
CA LYS A 133 3.09 -11.85 -16.53
C LYS A 133 3.79 -12.18 -15.22
N LYS A 134 4.60 -13.23 -15.21
CA LYS A 134 5.47 -13.55 -14.06
C LYS A 134 6.46 -12.42 -13.87
N VAL A 135 6.36 -11.76 -12.71
CA VAL A 135 7.25 -10.67 -12.31
C VAL A 135 8.40 -11.24 -11.49
N THR A 136 8.11 -12.22 -10.64
CA THR A 136 9.10 -12.79 -9.73
C THR A 136 8.58 -14.11 -9.14
N GLU A 137 9.41 -14.74 -8.34
CA GLU A 137 9.17 -16.01 -7.67
C GLU A 137 9.69 -15.91 -6.23
N VAL A 138 8.92 -16.46 -5.30
CA VAL A 138 9.33 -16.56 -3.89
C VAL A 138 9.58 -18.01 -3.58
N SER A 139 10.83 -18.33 -3.27
CA SER A 139 11.26 -19.64 -2.77
C SER A 139 12.05 -19.48 -1.47
N ILE A 140 12.03 -20.51 -0.63
CA ILE A 140 12.77 -20.52 0.63
C ILE A 140 14.05 -21.31 0.39
N SER A 141 15.04 -20.67 -0.23
CA SER A 141 16.41 -21.17 -0.29
C SER A 141 17.27 -20.32 0.66
N ALA A 142 17.62 -20.86 1.83
CA ALA A 142 18.70 -20.46 2.78
C ALA A 142 19.00 -18.96 3.05
N GLY A 143 18.13 -18.06 2.64
CA GLY A 143 18.39 -16.63 2.58
C GLY A 143 17.18 -15.97 1.92
N THR A 144 16.01 -16.25 2.50
CA THR A 144 14.68 -15.92 2.00
C THR A 144 14.63 -14.53 1.37
N GLN A 145 14.44 -14.45 0.06
CA GLN A 145 14.19 -13.19 -0.65
C GLN A 145 12.82 -12.66 -0.24
N LEU A 146 12.79 -11.40 0.16
CA LEU A 146 11.60 -10.64 0.49
C LEU A 146 10.96 -10.09 -0.78
N LEU A 147 9.64 -10.18 -0.90
CA LEU A 147 8.85 -9.23 -1.68
C LEU A 147 7.80 -8.60 -0.78
N LEU A 148 8.04 -7.32 -0.46
CA LEU A 148 7.08 -6.40 0.10
C LEU A 148 7.11 -5.16 -0.77
N VAL A 149 5.97 -4.83 -1.36
CA VAL A 149 5.71 -3.48 -1.88
C VAL A 149 5.13 -2.69 -0.70
N PRO A 150 5.74 -1.57 -0.28
CA PRO A 150 5.12 -0.68 0.67
C PRO A 150 3.81 -0.16 0.06
N ARG A 151 2.71 -0.28 0.81
CA ARG A 151 1.45 0.37 0.46
C ARG A 151 1.67 1.89 0.51
N LEU A 152 2.10 2.49 -0.60
CA LEU A 152 1.49 3.74 -1.00
C LEU A 152 0.15 3.35 -1.63
N VAL A 153 -0.88 3.55 -0.82
CA VAL A 153 -2.28 3.60 -1.18
C VAL A 153 -2.50 3.97 -2.66
N SER A 154 -3.08 3.06 -3.43
CA SER A 154 -3.76 3.40 -4.69
C SER A 154 -4.81 2.33 -5.00
N TRP A 155 -6.08 2.73 -5.05
CA TRP A 155 -7.17 1.97 -5.68
C TRP A 155 -8.09 2.93 -6.43
N ARG A 156 -8.44 2.55 -7.68
CA ARG A 156 -9.38 3.18 -8.63
C ARG A 156 -9.09 4.60 -9.11
#